data_AF-A0A0F9P8G4-F1
#
_entry.id   AF-A0A0F9P8G4-F1
#
_cell.length_a   1.000
_cell.length_b   1.000
_cell.length_c   1.000
_cell.angle_alpha   90.00
_cell.angle_beta   90.00
_cell.angle_gamma   90.00
#
_symmetry.space_group_name_H-M   'P 1'
#
loop_
_entity.id
_entity.type
_entity.pdbx_description
1 polymer ?
#
loop_
_entity_poly.entity_id
_entity_poly.type
_entity_poly.pdbx_seq_one_letter_code
_entity_poly.pdbx_strand_id
1 'polypeptide(L)'
;ELFQAKVWKPTEEEKKTPEGQTADIRRGFGKDAILGCGYGMGTNTFFDRCRQNDSLRPLFDNETYDWDFINRLVKTYRTKYSNIPAFWTEIEKYFRWPTKYPKERTEYRISDTASLQFLRQGTTTKMRLPSGRVMNYRYASVSPKDNSIKYLHGHLWGGSITENLIQAMCRDLLGYWLLCCEDVGIKIVLHSYDELVACVPKEEAEYSLATMINIMEQGPEWSQGLPLAAEGQISERYCK
;
A
#
# COMPACT_ATOMS: atom_id res chain seq x y z
N GLU A 1 -4.73 5.51 25.56
CA GLU A 1 -3.90 5.69 24.35
C GLU A 1 -4.11 4.54 23.37
N LEU A 2 -4.29 4.82 22.08
CA LEU A 2 -4.59 3.79 21.07
C LEU A 2 -3.38 2.91 20.70
N PHE A 3 -2.16 3.49 20.72
CA PHE A 3 -0.93 2.82 20.30
C PHE A 3 -0.12 2.17 21.44
N GLN A 4 -0.59 2.27 22.69
CA GLN A 4 0.06 1.65 23.88
C GLN A 4 -0.77 0.52 24.51
N ALA A 5 -1.91 0.17 23.90
CA ALA A 5 -2.74 -0.94 24.36
C ALA A 5 -2.43 -2.22 23.57
N LYS A 6 -2.67 -3.39 24.18
CA LYS A 6 -2.61 -4.68 23.47
C LYS A 6 -3.69 -4.68 22.37
N VAL A 7 -3.27 -4.88 21.13
CA VAL A 7 -4.14 -5.01 19.95
C VAL A 7 -3.93 -6.41 19.38
N TRP A 8 -5.01 -7.14 19.16
CA TRP A 8 -4.99 -8.45 18.50
C TRP A 8 -6.20 -8.60 17.58
N LYS A 9 -6.21 -9.62 16.72
CA LYS A 9 -7.39 -10.01 15.95
C LYS A 9 -8.23 -10.94 16.82
N PRO A 10 -9.40 -10.51 17.34
CA PRO A 10 -10.20 -11.38 18.17
C PRO A 10 -10.83 -12.51 17.35
N THR A 11 -11.01 -13.68 17.97
CA THR A 11 -11.78 -14.79 17.39
C THR A 11 -13.27 -14.43 17.29
N GLU A 12 -14.04 -15.20 16.52
CA GLU A 12 -15.50 -15.00 16.43
C GLU A 12 -16.22 -15.19 17.78
N GLU A 13 -15.64 -15.94 18.70
CA GLU A 13 -16.16 -16.07 20.08
C GLU A 13 -15.77 -14.86 20.93
N GLU A 14 -14.52 -14.39 20.84
CA GLU A 14 -14.05 -13.20 21.56
C GLU A 14 -14.81 -11.94 21.11
N LYS A 15 -15.20 -11.82 19.84
CA LYS A 15 -16.03 -10.72 19.34
C LYS A 15 -17.39 -10.60 20.05
N LYS A 16 -17.83 -11.63 20.77
CA LYS A 16 -19.06 -11.60 21.58
C LYS A 16 -18.83 -10.98 22.97
N THR A 17 -17.58 -10.80 23.41
CA THR A 17 -17.25 -10.18 24.69
C THR A 17 -16.99 -8.67 24.53
N PRO A 18 -17.23 -7.84 25.58
CA PRO A 18 -16.92 -6.41 25.53
C PRO A 18 -15.45 -6.10 25.21
N GLU A 19 -14.53 -6.93 25.72
CA GLU A 19 -13.09 -6.80 25.47
C GLU A 19 -12.75 -7.08 24.01
N GLY A 20 -13.31 -8.14 23.43
CA GLY A 20 -13.07 -8.49 22.03
C GLY A 20 -13.67 -7.48 21.05
N GLN A 21 -14.86 -6.94 21.35
CA GLN A 21 -15.44 -5.85 20.56
C GLN A 21 -14.55 -4.60 20.59
N THR A 22 -14.04 -4.23 21.76
CA THR A 22 -13.11 -3.10 21.90
C THR A 22 -11.81 -3.35 21.15
N ALA A 23 -11.26 -4.56 21.20
CA ALA A 23 -10.05 -4.94 20.48
C ALA A 23 -10.25 -4.87 18.96
N ASP A 24 -11.40 -5.34 18.44
CA ASP A 24 -11.71 -5.30 17.00
C ASP A 24 -11.84 -3.86 16.48
N ILE A 25 -12.57 -3.00 17.20
CA ILE A 25 -12.71 -1.57 16.85
C ILE A 25 -11.34 -0.89 16.85
N ARG A 26 -10.52 -1.11 17.90
CA ARG A 26 -9.18 -0.51 17.98
C ARG A 26 -8.25 -1.02 16.87
N ARG A 27 -8.35 -2.30 16.50
CA ARG A 27 -7.60 -2.89 15.39
C ARG A 27 -8.02 -2.27 14.06
N GLY A 28 -9.32 -2.18 13.79
CA GLY A 28 -9.86 -1.55 12.59
C GLY A 28 -9.40 -0.09 12.48
N PHE A 29 -9.53 0.66 13.57
CA PHE A 29 -9.11 2.06 13.63
C PHE A 29 -7.60 2.25 13.44
N GLY A 30 -6.78 1.40 14.08
CA GLY A 30 -5.32 1.40 13.91
C GLY A 30 -4.90 1.04 12.48
N LYS A 31 -5.60 0.08 11.85
CA LYS A 31 -5.40 -0.30 10.44
C LYS A 31 -5.71 0.89 9.52
N ASP A 32 -6.85 1.53 9.69
CA ASP A 32 -7.26 2.69 8.89
C ASP A 32 -6.28 3.86 9.04
N ALA A 33 -5.80 4.09 10.27
CA ALA A 33 -4.77 5.06 10.56
C ALA A 33 -3.46 4.75 9.83
N ILE A 34 -2.96 3.52 9.89
CA ILE A 34 -1.70 3.13 9.25
C ILE A 34 -1.81 3.22 7.73
N LEU A 35 -2.88 2.69 7.14
CA LEU A 35 -3.10 2.70 5.69
C LEU A 35 -3.30 4.12 5.16
N GLY A 36 -4.07 4.94 5.86
CA GLY A 36 -4.30 6.33 5.46
C GLY A 36 -3.08 7.22 5.67
N CYS A 37 -2.49 7.18 6.86
CA CYS A 37 -1.33 8.00 7.18
C CYS A 37 -0.08 7.56 6.41
N GLY A 38 0.02 6.29 6.00
CA GLY A 38 1.13 5.76 5.19
C GLY A 38 1.25 6.37 3.80
N TYR A 39 0.18 7.00 3.30
CA TYR A 39 0.16 7.80 2.06
C TYR A 39 -0.29 9.24 2.33
N GLY A 40 -0.01 9.72 3.55
CA GLY A 40 -0.14 11.09 4.04
C GLY A 40 -1.54 11.70 4.02
N MET A 41 -2.55 10.88 4.35
CA MET A 41 -3.84 11.39 4.82
C MET A 41 -3.64 12.43 5.95
N GLY A 42 -4.33 13.56 5.81
CA GLY A 42 -4.32 14.64 6.80
C GLY A 42 -5.41 14.46 7.86
N THR A 43 -5.28 15.21 8.96
CA THR A 43 -6.21 15.18 10.10
C THR A 43 -7.67 15.33 9.69
N ASN A 44 -8.00 16.33 8.86
CA ASN A 44 -9.38 16.59 8.44
C ASN A 44 -9.97 15.39 7.67
N THR A 45 -9.26 14.92 6.64
CA THR A 45 -9.70 13.77 5.84
C THR A 45 -9.84 12.51 6.70
N PHE A 46 -8.92 12.29 7.64
CA PHE A 46 -9.01 11.12 8.51
C PHE A 46 -10.19 11.23 9.48
N PHE A 47 -10.41 12.40 10.06
CA PHE A 47 -11.55 12.69 10.93
C PHE A 47 -12.88 12.46 10.19
N ASP A 48 -13.02 12.97 8.97
CA ASP A 48 -14.23 12.78 8.16
C ASP A 48 -14.46 11.30 7.81
N ARG A 49 -13.39 10.55 7.46
CA ARG A 49 -13.48 9.10 7.21
C ARG A 49 -13.92 8.33 8.44
N CYS A 50 -13.42 8.67 9.62
CA CYS A 50 -13.80 8.00 10.86
C CYS A 50 -15.29 8.21 11.18
N ARG A 51 -15.83 9.40 10.87
CA ARG A 51 -17.26 9.70 11.05
C ARG A 51 -18.17 9.03 10.02
N GLN A 52 -17.63 8.60 8.89
CA GLN A 52 -18.35 7.82 7.87
C GLN A 52 -18.30 6.31 8.13
N ASN A 53 -17.45 5.85 9.06
CA ASN A 53 -17.35 4.44 9.44
C ASN A 53 -18.36 4.13 10.56
N ASP A 54 -19.31 3.24 10.30
CA ASP A 54 -20.39 2.90 11.23
C ASP A 54 -19.89 2.37 12.58
N SER A 55 -18.74 1.68 12.62
CA SER A 55 -18.16 1.15 13.86
C SER A 55 -17.44 2.22 14.68
N LEU A 56 -16.94 3.28 14.03
CA LEU A 56 -16.17 4.34 14.70
C LEU A 56 -17.04 5.55 15.03
N ARG A 57 -18.03 5.87 14.20
CA ARG A 57 -18.91 7.03 14.36
C ARG A 57 -19.50 7.18 15.77
N PRO A 58 -19.98 6.12 16.46
CA PRO A 58 -20.51 6.26 17.81
C PRO A 58 -19.51 6.84 18.82
N LEU A 59 -18.20 6.59 18.63
CA LEU A 59 -17.13 7.14 19.48
C LEU A 59 -16.88 8.63 19.26
N PHE A 60 -17.29 9.17 18.10
CA PHE A 60 -17.24 10.61 17.84
C PHE A 60 -18.54 11.29 18.25
N ASP A 61 -19.68 10.64 18.00
CA ASP A 61 -21.00 11.17 18.36
C ASP A 61 -21.19 11.25 19.89
N ASN A 62 -20.51 10.40 20.67
CA ASN A 62 -20.50 10.46 22.14
C ASN A 62 -19.30 11.21 22.74
N GLU A 63 -18.55 11.96 21.93
CA GLU A 63 -17.38 12.77 22.32
C GLU A 63 -16.22 11.98 22.95
N THR A 64 -16.18 10.64 22.81
CA THR A 64 -15.01 9.84 23.23
C THR A 64 -13.77 10.20 22.41
N TYR A 65 -13.95 10.43 21.12
CA TYR A 65 -12.93 10.89 20.18
C TYR A 65 -13.36 12.18 19.49
N ASP A 66 -12.39 13.08 19.31
CA ASP A 66 -12.60 14.38 18.68
C ASP A 66 -11.53 14.63 17.60
N TRP A 67 -11.60 15.80 16.97
CA TRP A 67 -10.64 16.20 15.95
C TRP A 67 -9.22 16.29 16.53
N ASP A 68 -9.07 16.79 17.76
CA ASP A 68 -7.76 16.94 18.41
C ASP A 68 -7.11 15.59 18.70
N PHE A 69 -7.90 14.58 19.05
CA PHE A 69 -7.46 13.20 19.17
C PHE A 69 -6.92 12.67 17.84
N ILE A 70 -7.66 12.87 16.73
CA ILE A 70 -7.17 12.50 15.38
C ILE A 70 -5.89 13.26 15.03
N ASN A 71 -5.80 14.54 15.36
CA ASN A 71 -4.62 15.36 15.11
C ASN A 71 -3.40 14.84 15.85
N ARG A 72 -3.56 14.52 17.15
CA ARG A 72 -2.50 13.89 17.95
C ARG A 72 -2.11 12.52 17.38
N LEU A 73 -3.08 11.72 16.95
CA LEU A 73 -2.85 10.40 16.37
C LEU A 73 -2.00 10.49 15.09
N VAL A 74 -2.38 11.35 14.14
CA VAL A 74 -1.63 11.57 12.89
C VAL A 74 -0.21 12.06 13.18
N LYS A 75 -0.05 13.01 14.13
CA LYS A 75 1.27 13.50 14.56
C LYS A 75 2.12 12.38 15.16
N THR A 76 1.56 11.59 16.08
CA THR A 76 2.25 10.45 16.69
C THR A 76 2.69 9.43 15.65
N TYR A 77 1.85 9.12 14.66
CA TYR A 77 2.22 8.23 13.54
C TYR A 77 3.43 8.79 12.77
N ARG A 78 3.38 10.06 12.36
CA ARG A 78 4.45 10.71 11.58
C ARG A 78 5.76 10.82 12.36
N THR A 79 5.70 10.99 13.67
CA THR A 79 6.89 10.99 14.54
C THR A 79 7.45 9.58 14.74
N LYS A 80 6.58 8.60 15.02
CA LYS A 80 6.99 7.21 15.28
C LYS A 80 7.56 6.52 14.04
N TYR A 81 6.96 6.78 12.87
CA TYR A 81 7.35 6.22 11.58
C TYR A 81 7.94 7.30 10.67
N SER A 82 8.86 8.11 11.19
CA SER A 82 9.45 9.28 10.51
C SER A 82 10.13 8.95 9.18
N ASN A 83 10.63 7.73 9.02
CA ASN A 83 11.20 7.26 7.76
C ASN A 83 10.18 7.22 6.61
N ILE A 84 8.88 7.05 6.90
CA ILE A 84 7.83 7.01 5.86
C ILE A 84 7.63 8.42 5.24
N PRO A 85 7.35 9.49 6.01
CA PRO A 85 7.32 10.85 5.45
C PRO A 85 8.66 11.31 4.83
N ALA A 86 9.79 10.85 5.38
CA ALA A 86 11.09 11.12 4.79
C ALA A 86 11.20 10.51 3.38
N PHE A 87 10.74 9.27 3.20
CA PHE A 87 10.70 8.61 1.90
C PHE A 87 9.81 9.36 0.90
N TRP A 88 8.62 9.82 1.30
CA TRP A 88 7.78 10.64 0.41
C TRP A 88 8.50 11.90 -0.07
N THR A 89 9.18 12.56 0.85
CA THR A 89 9.93 13.80 0.57
C THR A 89 11.06 13.55 -0.42
N GLU A 90 11.78 12.42 -0.27
CA GLU A 90 12.81 12.02 -1.22
C GLU A 90 12.21 11.72 -2.59
N ILE A 91 11.21 10.85 -2.68
CA ILE A 91 10.58 10.49 -3.97
C ILE A 91 10.03 11.73 -4.70
N GLU A 92 9.47 12.69 -3.97
CA GLU A 92 9.03 13.96 -4.56
C GLU A 92 10.20 14.73 -5.19
N LYS A 93 11.35 14.83 -4.53
CA LYS A 93 12.55 15.51 -5.08
C LYS A 93 13.02 14.83 -6.36
N TYR A 94 13.15 13.50 -6.33
CA TYR A 94 13.61 12.70 -7.47
C TYR A 94 12.64 12.83 -8.66
N PHE A 95 11.33 12.84 -8.43
CA PHE A 95 10.34 13.06 -9.47
C PHE A 95 10.33 14.49 -10.01
N ARG A 96 10.43 15.49 -9.13
CA ARG A 96 10.32 16.92 -9.47
C ARG A 96 11.47 17.38 -10.35
N TRP A 97 12.69 16.91 -10.10
CA TRP A 97 13.90 17.37 -10.78
C TRP A 97 13.85 17.20 -12.32
N PRO A 98 13.66 16.00 -12.90
CA PRO A 98 13.53 15.82 -14.34
C PRO A 98 12.23 16.42 -14.88
N THR A 99 11.18 16.57 -14.04
CA THR A 99 9.97 17.29 -14.44
C THR A 99 10.28 18.77 -14.70
N LYS A 100 11.11 19.41 -13.87
CA LYS A 100 11.49 20.83 -14.01
C LYS A 100 12.59 21.03 -15.06
N TYR A 101 13.53 20.10 -15.18
CA TYR A 101 14.70 20.19 -16.05
C TYR A 101 14.70 19.01 -17.03
N PRO A 102 14.10 19.14 -18.23
CA PRO A 102 13.80 18.00 -19.11
C PRO A 102 15.00 17.19 -19.63
N LYS A 103 16.22 17.75 -19.56
CA LYS A 103 17.46 17.06 -19.97
C LYS A 103 18.07 16.23 -18.84
N GLU A 104 17.64 16.47 -17.60
CA GLU A 104 18.16 15.81 -16.41
C GLU A 104 17.44 14.49 -16.15
N ARG A 105 18.11 13.62 -15.39
CA ARG A 105 17.57 12.35 -14.91
C ARG A 105 17.96 12.18 -13.45
N THR A 106 17.17 11.43 -12.71
CA THR A 106 17.49 11.07 -11.32
C THR A 106 17.27 9.58 -11.12
N GLU A 107 18.05 9.00 -10.20
CA GLU A 107 17.98 7.59 -9.86
C GLU A 107 17.99 7.40 -8.35
N TYR A 108 16.90 6.86 -7.80
CA TYR A 108 16.81 6.51 -6.38
C TYR A 108 17.16 5.03 -6.22
N ARG A 109 18.30 4.73 -5.60
CA ARG A 109 18.75 3.35 -5.34
C ARG A 109 18.04 2.78 -4.11
N ILE A 110 17.35 1.66 -4.27
CA ILE A 110 16.65 0.94 -3.20
C ILE A 110 17.58 -0.12 -2.60
N SER A 111 18.24 -0.90 -3.46
CA SER A 111 19.18 -1.96 -3.10
C SER A 111 20.26 -2.08 -4.17
N ASP A 112 21.09 -3.12 -4.13
CA ASP A 112 22.05 -3.43 -5.19
C ASP A 112 21.39 -3.91 -6.48
N THR A 113 20.17 -4.45 -6.39
CA THR A 113 19.42 -5.04 -7.51
C THR A 113 18.20 -4.21 -7.92
N ALA A 114 17.92 -3.11 -7.23
CA ALA A 114 16.72 -2.31 -7.46
C ALA A 114 16.98 -0.80 -7.40
N SER A 115 16.53 -0.10 -8.44
CA SER A 115 16.50 1.36 -8.50
C SER A 115 15.22 1.89 -9.17
N LEU A 116 14.87 3.13 -8.83
CA LEU A 116 13.84 3.91 -9.50
C LEU A 116 14.50 4.94 -10.39
N GLN A 117 14.08 5.02 -11.65
CA GLN A 117 14.63 6.00 -12.59
C GLN A 117 13.56 6.99 -13.01
N PHE A 118 13.88 8.28 -12.93
CA PHE A 118 12.98 9.35 -13.33
C PHE A 118 13.60 10.13 -14.47
N LEU A 119 12.82 10.34 -15.52
CA LEU A 119 13.21 11.13 -16.68
C LEU A 119 11.99 11.83 -17.29
N ARG A 120 12.24 12.81 -18.16
CA ARG A 120 11.19 13.46 -18.93
C ARG A 120 11.37 13.18 -20.43
N GLN A 121 10.26 12.88 -21.10
CA GLN A 121 10.20 12.75 -22.55
C GLN A 121 9.05 13.62 -23.07
N GLY A 122 9.39 14.71 -23.76
CA GLY A 122 8.41 15.72 -24.18
C GLY A 122 7.68 16.33 -22.98
N THR A 123 6.35 16.17 -22.95
CA THR A 123 5.49 16.66 -21.87
C THR A 123 5.25 15.63 -20.75
N THR A 124 5.84 14.44 -20.84
CA THR A 124 5.58 13.34 -19.90
C THR A 124 6.77 13.11 -19.00
N THR A 125 6.57 13.20 -17.69
CA THR A 125 7.52 12.66 -16.70
C THR A 125 7.26 11.17 -16.57
N LYS A 126 8.33 10.38 -16.58
CA LYS A 126 8.30 8.92 -16.48
C LYS A 126 8.98 8.48 -15.20
N MET A 127 8.40 7.50 -14.52
CA MET A 127 9.00 6.78 -13.40
C MET A 127 9.12 5.31 -13.82
N ARG A 128 10.36 4.83 -14.01
CA ARG A 128 10.66 3.43 -14.29
C ARG A 128 10.94 2.71 -12.98
N LEU A 129 10.24 1.59 -12.78
CA LEU A 129 10.33 0.73 -11.60
C LEU A 129 11.44 -0.32 -11.77
N PRO A 130 11.88 -0.98 -10.68
CA PRO A 130 12.90 -2.02 -10.75
C PRO A 130 12.50 -3.21 -11.64
N SER A 131 11.20 -3.50 -11.69
CA SER A 131 10.59 -4.50 -12.60
C SER A 131 10.73 -4.16 -14.09
N GLY A 132 11.14 -2.93 -14.43
CA GLY A 132 11.14 -2.41 -15.79
C GLY A 132 9.85 -1.71 -16.21
N ARG A 133 8.75 -1.83 -15.43
CA ARG A 133 7.50 -1.09 -15.66
C ARG A 133 7.75 0.42 -15.73
N VAL A 134 7.07 1.12 -16.63
CA VAL A 134 7.15 2.59 -16.74
C VAL A 134 5.79 3.23 -16.47
N MET A 135 5.73 4.01 -15.38
CA MET A 135 4.61 4.87 -15.03
C MET A 135 4.71 6.20 -15.77
N ASN A 136 3.64 6.63 -16.44
CA ASN A 136 3.64 7.83 -17.30
C ASN A 136 2.74 8.94 -16.72
N TYR A 137 3.35 10.06 -16.34
CA TYR A 137 2.67 11.24 -15.82
C TYR A 137 2.60 12.30 -16.90
N ARG A 138 1.58 12.21 -17.75
CA ARG A 138 1.40 13.12 -18.91
C ARG A 138 1.17 14.55 -18.44
N TYR A 139 1.74 15.49 -19.17
CA TYR A 139 1.68 16.94 -18.88
C TYR A 139 2.11 17.31 -17.45
N ALA A 140 3.02 16.52 -16.88
CA ALA A 140 3.60 16.83 -15.58
C ALA A 140 4.33 18.18 -15.64
N SER A 141 4.06 19.04 -14.67
CA SER A 141 4.63 20.38 -14.57
C SER A 141 4.88 20.76 -13.11
N VAL A 142 5.86 21.62 -12.90
CA VAL A 142 6.23 22.18 -11.59
C VAL A 142 5.94 23.67 -11.63
N SER A 143 5.16 24.14 -10.66
CA SER A 143 4.85 25.57 -10.51
C SER A 143 6.11 26.36 -10.14
N PRO A 144 6.44 27.46 -10.84
CA PRO A 144 7.58 28.30 -10.46
C PRO A 144 7.35 29.10 -9.17
N LYS A 145 6.09 29.24 -8.72
CA LYS A 145 5.73 30.04 -7.54
C LYS A 145 5.98 29.30 -6.22
N ASP A 146 5.62 28.02 -6.17
CA ASP A 146 5.57 27.23 -4.93
C ASP A 146 6.15 25.81 -5.08
N ASN A 147 6.70 25.47 -6.25
CA ASN A 147 7.19 24.14 -6.60
C ASN A 147 6.14 23.01 -6.51
N SER A 148 4.85 23.35 -6.47
CA SER A 148 3.77 22.36 -6.54
C SER A 148 3.82 21.59 -7.85
N ILE A 149 3.54 20.28 -7.78
CA ILE A 149 3.56 19.39 -8.94
C ILE A 149 2.11 19.12 -9.35
N LYS A 150 1.85 19.18 -10.64
CA LYS A 150 0.58 18.72 -11.22
C LYS A 150 0.83 17.91 -12.47
N TYR A 151 -0.11 17.05 -12.80
CA TYR A 151 -0.14 16.29 -14.05
C TYR A 151 -1.56 16.28 -14.62
N LEU A 152 -1.78 15.56 -15.72
CA LEU A 152 -3.06 15.49 -16.42
C LEU A 152 -4.27 15.23 -15.52
N HIS A 153 -4.15 14.41 -14.46
CA HIS A 153 -5.28 14.06 -13.60
C HIS A 153 -5.25 14.72 -12.20
N GLY A 154 -4.48 15.79 -12.01
CA GLY A 154 -4.55 16.60 -10.79
C GLY A 154 -3.20 16.92 -10.15
N HIS A 155 -3.22 17.18 -8.85
CA HIS A 155 -2.04 17.51 -8.06
C HIS A 155 -1.26 16.25 -7.66
N LEU A 156 0.06 16.38 -7.67
CA LEU A 156 0.97 15.37 -7.16
C LEU A 156 1.81 15.98 -6.03
N TRP A 157 2.10 15.15 -5.07
CA TRP A 157 2.98 15.42 -3.93
C TRP A 157 3.55 14.07 -3.45
N GLY A 158 4.58 14.10 -2.61
CA GLY A 158 5.37 12.92 -2.26
C GLY A 158 4.56 11.68 -1.91
N GLY A 159 3.57 11.80 -1.02
CA GLY A 159 2.73 10.66 -0.62
C GLY A 159 1.89 10.09 -1.76
N SER A 160 1.30 10.93 -2.62
CA SER A 160 0.56 10.44 -3.81
C SER A 160 1.46 9.78 -4.86
N ILE A 161 2.71 10.24 -5.00
CA ILE A 161 3.68 9.62 -5.91
C ILE A 161 4.13 8.28 -5.32
N THR A 162 4.41 8.24 -4.02
CA THR A 162 4.73 7.01 -3.28
C THR A 162 3.59 6.00 -3.34
N GLU A 163 2.33 6.42 -3.20
CA GLU A 163 1.17 5.52 -3.33
C GLU A 163 1.13 4.85 -4.70
N ASN A 164 1.26 5.65 -5.77
CA ASN A 164 1.31 5.13 -7.14
C ASN A 164 2.49 4.16 -7.35
N LEU A 165 3.66 4.49 -6.79
CA LEU A 165 4.86 3.67 -6.84
C LEU A 165 4.63 2.30 -6.18
N ILE A 166 4.17 2.30 -4.92
CA ILE A 166 4.01 1.07 -4.14
C ILE A 166 2.90 0.19 -4.75
N GLN A 167 1.77 0.76 -5.14
CA GLN A 167 0.70 0.00 -5.80
C GLN A 167 1.18 -0.64 -7.12
N ALA A 168 1.99 0.08 -7.90
CA ALA A 168 2.55 -0.45 -9.14
C ALA A 168 3.56 -1.59 -8.88
N MET A 169 4.42 -1.47 -7.86
CA MET A 169 5.33 -2.54 -7.45
C MET A 169 4.58 -3.78 -6.94
N CYS A 170 3.53 -3.60 -6.12
CA CYS A 170 2.66 -4.72 -5.71
C CYS A 170 2.00 -5.41 -6.91
N ARG A 171 1.58 -4.65 -7.93
CA ARG A 171 1.02 -5.22 -9.15
C ARG A 171 2.06 -5.94 -10.00
N ASP A 172 3.33 -5.56 -9.95
CA ASP A 172 4.42 -6.29 -10.61
C ASP A 172 4.69 -7.63 -9.92
N LEU A 173 4.66 -7.68 -8.57
CA LEU A 173 4.73 -8.95 -7.82
C LEU A 173 3.57 -9.87 -8.15
N LEU A 174 2.34 -9.35 -8.17
CA LEU A 174 1.16 -10.13 -8.56
C LEU A 174 1.33 -10.74 -9.96
N GLY A 175 1.82 -9.94 -10.92
CA GLY A 175 2.10 -10.42 -12.27
C GLY A 175 3.14 -11.53 -12.31
N TYR A 176 4.20 -11.41 -11.51
CA TYR A 176 5.22 -12.44 -11.36
C TYR A 176 4.64 -13.74 -10.81
N TRP A 177 3.88 -13.69 -9.71
CA TRP A 177 3.31 -14.89 -9.09
C TRP A 177 2.29 -15.60 -9.99
N LEU A 178 1.45 -14.84 -10.71
CA LEU A 178 0.52 -15.39 -11.70
C LEU A 178 1.25 -16.27 -12.72
N LEU A 179 2.34 -15.76 -13.28
CA LEU A 179 3.14 -16.48 -14.27
C LEU A 179 3.84 -17.69 -13.65
N CYS A 180 4.44 -17.54 -12.47
CA CYS A 180 5.11 -18.67 -11.79
C CYS A 180 4.13 -19.81 -11.46
N CYS A 181 2.90 -19.51 -11.06
CA CYS A 181 1.87 -20.53 -10.83
C CYS A 181 1.50 -21.25 -12.14
N GLU A 182 1.30 -20.50 -13.24
CA GLU A 182 0.97 -21.11 -14.54
C GLU A 182 2.12 -21.97 -15.10
N ASP A 183 3.37 -21.55 -14.90
CA ASP A 183 4.57 -22.30 -15.34
C ASP A 183 4.69 -23.67 -14.67
N VAL A 184 4.20 -23.81 -13.43
CA VAL A 184 4.15 -25.10 -12.71
C VAL A 184 2.84 -25.87 -12.91
N GLY A 185 1.97 -25.40 -13.82
CA GLY A 185 0.71 -26.06 -14.17
C GLY A 185 -0.48 -25.72 -13.27
N ILE A 186 -0.33 -24.80 -12.30
CA ILE A 186 -1.42 -24.35 -11.44
C ILE A 186 -2.14 -23.19 -12.13
N LYS A 187 -3.25 -23.52 -12.82
CA LYS A 187 -4.03 -22.52 -13.55
C LYS A 187 -4.80 -21.60 -12.60
N ILE A 188 -4.43 -20.32 -12.61
CA ILE A 188 -5.15 -19.28 -11.87
C ILE A 188 -6.43 -18.93 -12.62
N VAL A 189 -7.57 -19.04 -11.94
CA VAL A 189 -8.90 -18.76 -12.50
C VAL A 189 -9.42 -17.37 -12.15
N LEU A 190 -8.91 -16.79 -11.07
CA LEU A 190 -9.27 -15.46 -10.58
C LEU A 190 -8.11 -14.88 -9.76
N HIS A 191 -7.99 -13.56 -9.78
CA HIS A 191 -7.24 -12.84 -8.76
C HIS A 191 -8.05 -11.63 -8.27
N SER A 192 -7.96 -11.31 -6.98
CA SER A 192 -8.65 -10.18 -6.35
C SER A 192 -7.68 -9.44 -5.44
N TYR A 193 -7.25 -8.24 -5.85
CA TYR A 193 -6.15 -7.52 -5.20
C TYR A 193 -4.87 -8.38 -5.15
N ASP A 194 -4.44 -8.77 -3.96
CA ASP A 194 -3.29 -9.62 -3.64
C ASP A 194 -3.65 -11.12 -3.53
N GLU A 195 -4.92 -11.48 -3.71
CA GLU A 195 -5.41 -12.87 -3.68
C GLU A 195 -5.25 -13.55 -5.05
N LEU A 196 -4.69 -14.76 -5.06
CA LEU A 196 -4.69 -15.69 -6.20
C LEU A 196 -5.64 -16.87 -5.92
N VAL A 197 -6.46 -17.23 -6.91
CA VAL A 197 -7.43 -18.34 -6.79
C VAL A 197 -7.21 -19.33 -7.92
N ALA A 198 -6.94 -20.58 -7.56
CA ALA A 198 -6.86 -21.71 -8.48
C ALA A 198 -8.05 -22.67 -8.28
N CYS A 199 -8.45 -23.36 -9.35
CA CYS A 199 -9.42 -24.45 -9.28
C CYS A 199 -8.72 -25.74 -9.70
N VAL A 200 -8.51 -26.65 -8.75
CA VAL A 200 -7.71 -27.86 -8.91
C VAL A 200 -8.49 -29.10 -8.46
N PRO A 201 -8.14 -30.31 -8.93
CA PRO A 201 -8.69 -31.56 -8.40
C PRO A 201 -8.53 -31.64 -6.87
N LYS A 202 -9.49 -32.25 -6.18
CA LYS A 202 -9.49 -32.32 -4.70
C LYS A 202 -8.24 -33.03 -4.17
N GLU A 203 -7.76 -34.01 -4.92
CA GLU A 203 -6.58 -34.82 -4.61
C GLU A 203 -5.28 -34.01 -4.67
N GLU A 204 -5.26 -32.89 -5.41
CA GLU A 204 -4.10 -32.02 -5.61
C GLU A 204 -4.17 -30.74 -4.76
N ALA A 205 -5.25 -30.51 -4.02
CA ALA A 205 -5.54 -29.24 -3.37
C ALA A 205 -4.48 -28.82 -2.33
N GLU A 206 -4.06 -29.74 -1.46
CA GLU A 206 -3.03 -29.49 -0.44
C GLU A 206 -1.67 -29.16 -1.06
N TYR A 207 -1.28 -29.94 -2.08
CA TYR A 207 -0.04 -29.72 -2.82
C TYR A 207 -0.05 -28.37 -3.56
N SER A 208 -1.17 -28.05 -4.23
CA SER A 208 -1.33 -26.80 -4.97
C SER A 208 -1.31 -25.60 -4.03
N LEU A 209 -2.00 -25.67 -2.89
CA LEU A 209 -1.99 -24.62 -1.87
C LEU A 209 -0.57 -24.36 -1.36
N ALA A 210 0.15 -25.41 -0.95
CA ALA A 210 1.52 -25.29 -0.45
C ALA A 210 2.47 -24.71 -1.52
N THR A 211 2.30 -25.12 -2.78
CA THR A 211 3.09 -24.63 -3.91
C THR A 211 2.80 -23.16 -4.20
N MET A 212 1.53 -22.75 -4.21
CA MET A 212 1.13 -21.35 -4.39
C MET A 212 1.67 -20.45 -3.27
N ILE A 213 1.56 -20.87 -2.01
CA ILE A 213 2.12 -20.14 -0.87
C ILE A 213 3.63 -19.96 -1.05
N ASN A 214 4.36 -21.05 -1.34
CA ASN A 214 5.80 -20.97 -1.57
C ASN A 214 6.14 -20.01 -2.73
N ILE A 215 5.40 -20.05 -3.85
CA ILE A 215 5.59 -19.11 -4.96
C ILE A 215 5.38 -17.65 -4.51
N MET A 216 4.32 -17.38 -3.75
CA MET A 216 3.97 -16.03 -3.29
C MET A 216 4.91 -15.49 -2.20
N GLU A 217 5.61 -16.36 -1.48
CA GLU A 217 6.66 -15.98 -0.53
C GLU A 217 8.00 -15.67 -1.22
N GLN A 218 8.15 -16.04 -2.49
CA GLN A 218 9.30 -15.67 -3.31
C GLN A 218 9.00 -14.44 -4.17
N GLY A 219 10.05 -13.86 -4.73
CA GLY A 219 9.91 -12.75 -5.67
C GLY A 219 11.09 -12.64 -6.63
N PRO A 220 10.96 -11.82 -7.69
CA PRO A 220 12.05 -11.56 -8.62
C PRO A 220 13.25 -10.88 -7.93
N GLU A 221 14.42 -10.88 -8.58
CA GLU A 221 15.67 -10.34 -8.03
C GLU A 221 15.54 -8.91 -7.47
N TRP A 222 14.75 -8.06 -8.12
CA TRP A 222 14.56 -6.68 -7.68
C TRP A 222 13.75 -6.54 -6.39
N SER A 223 12.98 -7.55 -5.98
CA SER A 223 12.20 -7.55 -4.73
C SER A 223 12.97 -8.11 -3.54
N GLN A 224 14.25 -8.44 -3.71
CA GLN A 224 15.08 -8.96 -2.63
C GLN A 224 15.07 -8.02 -1.41
N GLY A 225 14.81 -8.58 -0.23
CA GLY A 225 14.69 -7.84 1.03
C GLY A 225 13.27 -7.38 1.39
N LEU A 226 12.29 -7.52 0.48
CA LEU A 226 10.88 -7.33 0.87
C LEU A 226 10.41 -8.51 1.74
N PRO A 227 9.69 -8.25 2.85
CA PRO A 227 9.15 -9.29 3.71
C PRO A 227 7.86 -9.88 3.08
N LEU A 228 8.03 -10.74 2.08
CA LEU A 228 6.92 -11.44 1.43
C LEU A 228 6.44 -12.59 2.30
N ALA A 229 5.14 -12.66 2.52
CA ALA A 229 4.47 -13.72 3.29
C ALA A 229 3.10 -13.98 2.66
N ALA A 230 2.65 -15.23 2.67
CA ALA A 230 1.36 -15.61 2.11
C ALA A 230 0.59 -16.55 3.05
N GLU A 231 -0.73 -16.43 3.03
CA GLU A 231 -1.66 -17.33 3.71
C GLU A 231 -2.73 -17.77 2.70
N GLY A 232 -3.30 -18.96 2.88
CA GLY A 232 -4.33 -19.46 1.98
C GLY A 232 -5.21 -20.53 2.63
N GLN A 233 -6.31 -20.84 1.96
CA GLN A 233 -7.30 -21.81 2.42
C GLN A 233 -7.84 -22.62 1.23
N ILE A 234 -8.20 -23.89 1.48
CA ILE A 234 -8.91 -24.74 0.52
C ILE A 234 -10.41 -24.64 0.80
N SER A 235 -11.21 -24.51 -0.25
CA SER A 235 -12.67 -24.47 -0.17
C SER A 235 -13.30 -25.07 -1.42
N GLU A 236 -14.47 -25.69 -1.27
CA GLU A 236 -15.26 -26.23 -2.39
C GLU A 236 -15.91 -25.12 -3.25
N ARG A 237 -15.90 -23.88 -2.77
CA ARG A 237 -16.43 -22.70 -3.45
C ARG A 237 -15.62 -21.46 -3.11
N TYR A 238 -15.69 -20.44 -3.97
CA TYR A 238 -15.07 -19.15 -3.67
C TYR A 238 -15.63 -18.55 -2.37
N CYS A 239 -14.74 -18.14 -1.47
CA CYS A 239 -15.03 -17.50 -0.20
C CYS A 239 -14.32 -16.15 -0.15
N LYS A 240 -14.98 -15.12 0.36
CA LYS A 240 -14.42 -13.77 0.51
C LYS A 240 -14.55 -13.30 1.95
#